data_AF-A0A956YX24-F1
#
_entry.id   AF-A0A956YX24-F1
#
_cell.length_a   1.000
_cell.length_b   1.000
_cell.length_c   1.000
_cell.angle_alpha   90.00
_cell.angle_beta   90.00
_cell.angle_gamma   90.00
#
_symmetry.space_group_name_H-M   'P 1'
#
loop_
_entity.id
_entity.type
_entity.pdbx_description
1 polymer ?
#
loop_
_entity_poly.entity_id
_entity_poly.type
_entity_poly.pdbx_seq_one_letter_code
_entity_poly.pdbx_strand_id
1 'polypeptide(L)'
;MDERDLELLSAYLDGRMNKDEQQALETRLAQDALLQRELDTLRETSYLLRALPELKSPRNLTIPASIQQKRTPLVLSPWVSTLSAVAAAFMLIAGFVLLNRTGTFQTG
;
A
#
# COMPACT_ATOMS: atom_id res chain seq x y z
N MET A 1 14.88 -4.67 10.31
CA MET A 1 13.93 -5.15 9.30
C MET A 1 12.62 -4.38 9.48
N ASP A 2 11.94 -4.00 8.41
CA ASP A 2 10.70 -3.22 8.44
C ASP A 2 9.46 -4.14 8.38
N GLU A 3 8.34 -3.73 8.97
CA GLU A 3 7.08 -4.48 8.99
C GLU A 3 6.58 -4.79 7.57
N ARG A 4 6.79 -3.84 6.65
CA ARG A 4 6.43 -3.99 5.23
C ARG A 4 7.20 -5.12 4.55
N ASP A 5 8.45 -5.34 4.95
CA ASP A 5 9.24 -6.43 4.38
C ASP A 5 8.70 -7.78 4.85
N LEU A 6 8.29 -7.90 6.11
CA LEU A 6 7.64 -9.11 6.63
C LEU A 6 6.32 -9.38 5.92
N GLU A 7 5.51 -8.35 5.70
CA GLU A 7 4.23 -8.46 4.97
C GLU A 7 4.45 -8.94 3.52
N LEU A 8 5.46 -8.40 2.83
CA LEU A 8 5.83 -8.84 1.47
C LEU A 8 6.29 -10.30 1.43
N LEU A 9 7.15 -10.72 2.36
CA LEU A 9 7.60 -12.12 2.43
C LEU A 9 6.45 -13.08 2.76
N SER A 10 5.54 -12.67 3.65
CA SER A 10 4.33 -13.45 3.98
C SER A 10 3.40 -13.58 2.77
N ALA A 11 3.13 -12.47 2.06
CA ALA A 11 2.33 -12.47 0.84
C ALA A 11 2.95 -13.34 -0.27
N TYR A 12 4.28 -13.34 -0.38
CA TYR A 12 5.03 -14.19 -1.29
C TYR A 12 4.86 -15.69 -0.96
N LEU A 13 5.00 -16.07 0.31
CA LEU A 13 4.82 -17.45 0.76
C LEU A 13 3.38 -17.97 0.59
N ASP A 14 2.39 -17.08 0.74
CA ASP A 14 0.98 -17.38 0.53
C ASP A 14 0.56 -17.34 -0.96
N GLY A 15 1.45 -16.96 -1.88
CA GLY A 15 1.13 -16.84 -3.31
C GLY A 15 0.15 -15.72 -3.64
N ARG A 16 0.09 -14.65 -2.83
CA ARG A 16 -0.85 -13.52 -2.99
C ARG A 16 -0.30 -12.36 -3.83
N MET A 17 0.84 -12.56 -4.48
CA MET A 17 1.48 -11.57 -5.32
C MET A 17 1.17 -11.83 -6.79
N ASN A 18 1.07 -10.77 -7.58
CA ASN A 18 1.06 -10.91 -9.04
C ASN A 18 2.49 -11.15 -9.57
N LYS A 19 2.63 -11.47 -10.87
CA LYS A 19 3.93 -11.84 -11.45
C LYS A 19 4.96 -10.72 -11.39
N ASP A 20 4.55 -9.47 -11.59
CA ASP A 20 5.47 -8.33 -11.62
C ASP A 20 6.01 -8.03 -10.22
N GLU A 21 5.12 -8.09 -9.21
CA GLU A 21 5.48 -7.95 -7.79
C GLU A 21 6.43 -9.07 -7.36
N GLN A 22 6.13 -10.31 -7.77
CA GLN A 22 6.95 -11.48 -7.45
C GLN A 22 8.36 -11.31 -8.01
N GLN A 23 8.49 -10.93 -9.28
CA GLN A 23 9.78 -10.75 -9.94
C GLN A 23 10.61 -9.60 -9.31
N ALA A 24 9.95 -8.51 -8.91
CA ALA A 24 10.61 -7.42 -8.20
C ALA A 24 11.16 -7.88 -6.84
N LEU A 25 10.39 -8.65 -6.08
CA LEU A 25 10.82 -9.19 -4.80
C LEU A 25 11.96 -10.21 -4.96
N GLU A 26 11.88 -11.10 -5.94
CA GLU A 26 12.94 -12.08 -6.25
C GLU A 26 14.25 -11.40 -6.63
N THR A 27 14.19 -10.31 -7.40
CA THR A 27 15.38 -9.51 -7.75
C THR A 27 16.02 -8.90 -6.50
N ARG A 28 15.20 -8.38 -5.57
CA ARG A 28 15.69 -7.84 -4.30
C ARG A 28 16.26 -8.93 -3.40
N LEU A 29 15.57 -10.07 -3.29
CA LEU A 29 16.05 -11.24 -2.55
C LEU A 29 17.42 -11.69 -3.05
N ALA A 30 17.67 -11.68 -4.35
CA ALA A 30 18.97 -12.05 -4.91
C ALA A 30 20.14 -11.15 -4.43
N GLN A 31 19.85 -9.94 -3.97
CA GLN A 31 20.85 -8.94 -3.56
C GLN A 31 20.92 -8.73 -2.04
N ASP A 32 19.90 -9.18 -1.29
CA ASP A 32 19.77 -8.93 0.14
C ASP A 32 19.80 -10.24 0.94
N ALA A 33 20.98 -10.56 1.49
CA ALA A 33 21.18 -11.75 2.30
C ALA A 33 20.41 -11.74 3.64
N LEU A 34 20.08 -10.56 4.18
CA LEU A 34 19.26 -10.47 5.39
C LEU A 34 17.82 -10.83 5.08
N LEU A 35 17.29 -10.33 3.96
CA LEU A 35 15.94 -10.63 3.50
C LEU A 35 15.77 -12.13 3.15
N GLN A 36 16.79 -12.76 2.57
CA GLN A 36 16.82 -14.21 2.33
C GLN A 36 16.73 -15.01 3.64
N ARG A 37 17.54 -14.65 4.65
CA ARG A 37 17.52 -15.34 5.95
C ARG A 37 16.16 -15.25 6.62
N GLU A 38 15.50 -14.11 6.51
CA GLU A 38 14.16 -13.97 7.06
C GLU A 38 13.14 -14.85 6.33
N LEU A 39 13.19 -14.88 4.99
CA LEU A 39 12.32 -15.74 4.19
C LEU A 39 12.49 -17.22 4.59
N ASP A 40 13.72 -17.67 4.82
CA ASP A 40 14.00 -19.03 5.26
C ASP A 40 13.50 -19.29 6.70
N THR A 41 13.61 -18.30 7.58
CA THR A 41 13.08 -18.36 8.96
C THR A 41 11.54 -18.52 8.97
N LEU A 42 10.84 -17.77 8.11
CA LEU A 42 9.38 -17.88 7.95
C LEU A 42 8.98 -19.23 7.36
N ARG A 43 9.75 -19.76 6.41
CA ARG A 43 9.54 -21.09 5.83
C ARG A 43 9.70 -22.20 6.87
N GLU A 44 10.75 -22.14 7.68
CA GLU A 44 11.00 -23.12 8.74
C GLU A 44 9.86 -23.11 9.76
N THR A 45 9.45 -21.92 10.21
CA THR A 45 8.31 -21.77 11.13
C THR A 45 7.02 -22.36 10.53
N SER A 46 6.73 -22.05 9.26
CA SER A 46 5.57 -22.59 8.56
C SER A 46 5.63 -24.11 8.40
N TYR A 47 6.82 -24.66 8.17
CA TYR A 47 7.04 -26.10 8.08
C TYR A 47 6.77 -26.79 9.42
N LEU A 48 7.31 -26.25 10.52
CA LEU A 48 7.07 -26.77 11.87
C LEU A 48 5.58 -26.77 12.22
N LEU A 49 4.86 -25.69 11.87
CA LEU A 49 3.42 -25.61 12.10
C LEU A 49 2.63 -26.64 11.27
N ARG A 50 3.03 -26.88 10.01
CA ARG A 50 2.39 -27.88 9.15
C ARG A 50 2.70 -29.32 9.58
N ALA A 51 3.78 -29.54 10.32
CA ALA A 51 4.13 -30.86 10.87
C ALA A 51 3.30 -31.23 12.11
N LEU A 52 2.53 -30.30 12.67
CA LEU A 52 1.64 -30.58 13.80
C LEU A 52 0.48 -31.49 13.37
N PRO A 53 -0.03 -32.36 14.27
CA PRO A 53 -1.20 -33.18 13.99
C PRO A 53 -2.41 -32.28 13.69
N GLU A 54 -3.23 -32.68 12.71
CA GLU A 54 -4.48 -31.98 12.41
C GLU A 54 -5.43 -32.10 13.61
N LEU A 55 -5.64 -30.98 14.32
CA LEU A 55 -6.69 -30.89 15.32
C LEU A 55 -8.02 -30.56 14.66
N LYS A 56 -9.04 -31.38 14.92
CA LYS A 56 -10.42 -31.06 14.55
C LYS A 56 -10.85 -29.81 15.34
N SER A 57 -10.92 -28.66 14.68
CA SER A 57 -11.35 -27.41 15.31
C SER A 57 -12.77 -27.59 15.89
N PRO A 58 -12.98 -27.36 17.21
CA PRO A 58 -14.30 -27.49 17.84
C PRO A 58 -15.33 -26.51 17.27
N ARG A 59 -14.88 -25.40 16.68
CA ARG A 59 -15.72 -24.32 16.16
C ARG A 59 -15.39 -24.04 14.70
N ASN A 60 -16.44 -23.72 13.95
CA ASN A 60 -16.31 -23.25 12.58
C ASN A 60 -15.59 -21.89 12.54
N LEU A 61 -14.42 -21.84 11.92
CA LEU A 61 -13.63 -20.62 11.68
C LEU A 61 -14.08 -19.88 10.40
N THR A 62 -15.12 -20.38 9.72
CA THR A 62 -15.78 -19.65 8.63
C THR A 62 -16.36 -18.37 9.21
N ILE A 63 -15.77 -17.22 8.85
CA ILE A 63 -16.36 -15.92 9.15
C ILE A 63 -17.68 -15.86 8.38
N PRO A 64 -18.84 -15.76 9.06
CA PRO A 64 -20.12 -15.75 8.37
C PRO A 64 -20.19 -14.48 7.51
N ALA A 65 -20.75 -14.62 6.30
CA ALA A 65 -20.87 -13.52 5.34
C ALA A 65 -21.63 -12.30 5.90
N SER A 66 -22.39 -12.48 6.99
CA SER A 66 -23.04 -11.40 7.73
C SER A 66 -22.08 -10.40 8.39
N ILE A 67 -20.80 -10.74 8.57
CA ILE A 67 -19.78 -9.85 9.16
C ILE A 67 -19.09 -8.97 8.09
N GLN A 68 -19.36 -9.16 6.79
CA GLN A 68 -18.94 -8.20 5.76
C GLN A 68 -19.76 -6.92 5.86
N GLN A 69 -19.40 -6.09 6.83
CA GLN A 69 -19.84 -4.72 6.92
C GLN A 69 -19.26 -3.97 5.72
N LYS A 70 -20.07 -3.83 4.67
CA LYS A 70 -19.73 -3.00 3.51
C LYS A 70 -19.38 -1.62 4.05
N ARG A 71 -18.11 -1.25 3.97
CA ARG A 71 -17.66 0.12 4.21
C ARG A 71 -18.34 0.98 3.14
N THR A 72 -19.46 1.60 3.49
CA THR A 72 -20.09 2.58 2.62
C THR A 72 -19.11 3.75 2.50
N PRO A 73 -18.63 4.09 1.29
CA PRO A 73 -17.75 5.24 1.14
C PRO A 73 -18.51 6.47 1.64
N LEU A 74 -17.84 7.29 2.45
CA LEU A 74 -18.37 8.57 2.91
C LEU A 74 -18.45 9.51 1.69
N VAL A 75 -19.57 9.49 0.96
CA VAL A 75 -19.80 10.39 -0.17
C VAL A 75 -20.12 11.77 0.39
N LEU A 76 -19.10 12.62 0.50
CA LEU A 76 -19.27 14.05 0.79
C LEU A 76 -19.95 14.71 -0.42
N SER A 77 -21.02 15.46 -0.14
CA SER A 77 -21.91 16.07 -1.13
C SER A 77 -21.16 16.83 -2.24
N PRO A 78 -21.56 16.71 -3.52
CA PRO A 78 -20.89 17.37 -4.65
C PRO A 78 -20.89 18.91 -4.60
N TRP A 79 -21.62 19.52 -3.65
CA TRP A 79 -21.65 20.97 -3.47
C TRP A 79 -20.38 21.55 -2.84
N VAL A 80 -19.49 20.74 -2.26
CA VAL A 80 -18.17 21.23 -1.80
C VAL A 80 -17.17 21.43 -2.96
N SER A 81 -17.39 20.81 -4.13
CA SER A 81 -16.43 20.87 -5.24
C SER A 81 -16.55 22.14 -6.08
N THR A 82 -17.72 22.80 -6.13
CA THR A 82 -17.94 23.96 -7.00
C THR A 82 -17.36 25.25 -6.41
N LEU A 83 -17.19 25.33 -5.09
CA LEU A 83 -16.57 26.48 -4.43
C LEU A 83 -15.04 26.48 -4.60
N SER A 84 -14.41 25.31 -4.77
CA SER A 84 -12.95 25.18 -4.84
C SER A 84 -12.36 25.59 -6.20
N ALA A 85 -13.07 25.35 -7.31
CA ALA A 85 -12.55 25.60 -8.66
C ALA A 85 -12.34 27.09 -8.97
N VAL A 86 -13.22 27.96 -8.47
CA VAL A 86 -13.12 29.41 -8.68
C VAL A 86 -11.91 29.98 -7.94
N ALA A 87 -11.67 29.55 -6.69
CA ALA A 87 -10.51 29.98 -5.91
C ALA A 87 -9.18 29.54 -6.56
N ALA A 88 -9.11 28.31 -7.09
CA ALA A 88 -7.92 27.81 -7.78
C ALA A 88 -7.60 28.61 -9.06
N ALA A 89 -8.60 28.97 -9.85
CA ALA A 89 -8.41 29.80 -11.04
C ALA A 89 -7.88 31.20 -10.70
N PHE A 90 -8.44 31.85 -9.66
CA PHE A 90 -7.93 33.15 -9.21
C PHE A 90 -6.49 33.07 -8.69
N MET A 91 -6.13 32.03 -7.94
CA MET A 91 -4.79 31.86 -7.39
C MET A 91 -3.73 31.61 -8.48
N LEU A 92 -4.08 30.85 -9.52
CA LEU A 92 -3.20 30.63 -10.68
C LEU A 92 -3.00 31.91 -11.50
N ILE A 93 -4.05 32.67 -11.75
CA ILE A 93 -3.97 33.94 -12.50
C ILE A 93 -3.16 34.98 -11.70
N ALA A 94 -3.42 35.10 -10.39
CA ALA A 94 -2.67 36.01 -9.53
C ALA A 94 -1.18 35.61 -9.44
N GLY A 95 -0.88 34.32 -9.31
CA GLY A 95 0.48 33.80 -9.30
C GLY A 95 1.22 34.07 -10.62
N PHE A 96 0.57 33.83 -11.77
CA PHE A 96 1.15 34.09 -13.09
C PHE A 96 1.44 35.59 -13.32
N VAL A 97 0.53 36.47 -12.89
CA VAL A 97 0.70 37.92 -13.00
C VAL A 97 1.82 38.44 -12.09
N LEU A 98 1.96 37.89 -10.88
CA LEU A 98 3.04 38.26 -9.96
C LEU A 98 4.42 37.80 -10.47
N LEU A 99 4.48 36.60 -11.07
CA LEU A 99 5.70 36.06 -11.67
C LEU A 99 6.16 36.87 -12.88
N ASN A 100 5.22 37.33 -13.72
CA ASN A 100 5.53 38.20 -14.86
C ASN A 100 5.93 39.63 -14.46
N ARG A 101 5.46 40.14 -13.30
CA ARG A 101 5.87 41.47 -12.79
C ARG A 101 7.23 41.47 -12.11
N THR A 102 7.68 40.32 -11.58
CA THR A 102 8.96 40.22 -10.86
C THR A 102 10.13 39.93 -11.79
N GLY A 103 9.89 39.41 -13.00
CA GLY A 103 10.91 39.21 -14.03
C GLY A 103 11.46 40.48 -14.71
N THR A 104 10.90 41.67 -14.43
CA THR A 104 11.32 42.93 -15.08
C THR A 104 12.30 43.78 -14.26
N PHE A 105 12.81 43.29 -13.12
CA PHE A 105 13.71 44.06 -12.24
C PHE A 105 15.12 43.47 -12.09
N GLN A 106 15.70 42.93 -13.17
CA GLN A 106 17.14 42.63 -13.19
C GLN A 106 17.75 42.90 -14.57
N THR A 107 17.85 44.18 -14.92
CA THR A 107 18.91 44.75 -15.78
C THR A 107 18.90 46.26 -15.59
N GLY A 108 19.97 46.78 -15.03
CA GLY A 108 20.18 48.19 -14.71
C GLY A 108 21.25 48.36 -13.66
#